data_AF-A0A6J2JVD1-F1
#
_entry.id   AF-A0A6J2JVD1-F1
#
_cell.length_a   1.000
_cell.length_b   1.000
_cell.length_c   1.000
_cell.angle_alpha   90.00
_cell.angle_beta   90.00
_cell.angle_gamma   90.00
#
_symmetry.space_group_name_H-M   'P 1'
#
loop_
_entity.id
_entity.type
_entity.pdbx_description
1 polymer ?
#
loop_
_entity_poly.entity_id
_entity_poly.type
_entity_poly.pdbx_seq_one_letter_code
_entity_poly.pdbx_strand_id
1 'polypeptide(L)'
;MVSVQTIATIVVKTFKIVLNIIILVLYRTGYNGEFLGVGGTWNLNEEKNPDAEIVASGVIVGYLIYTLVQIVTFLFGTTEHKRALSEIVMNFVGVFLWIAVGAVALHYWGGYQGEHQFQFVFAEKQVGLAVGALCVINGAIYLLDTALSVIHFTKEMYKKTQNVELLYENLVTISPSLKEFLSEVDFETDKIAPLTDNVPEYGGGARVVWAMTAGDREVEAQAKKGEDGGASDRDSRAATALKQYWCIGLRIIELIIAIIAIGLIVSPLYSQHVVQSDLRHIALIYSAYSSFIIITSVLIIARLFGETVGWRTSMAFSILGAIMFTAAAAVIFYDWHKSYYANLRPNKQTYDLLISSGVFAVINVLVFIIHAVLTFRKEADY
;
A
#
# COMPACT_ATOMS: atom_id res chain seq x y z
N MET A 1 -26.18 -16.43 3.47
CA MET A 1 -26.45 -15.86 4.81
C MET A 1 -25.23 -15.08 5.27
N VAL A 2 -25.41 -13.88 5.83
CA VAL A 2 -24.29 -13.08 6.36
C VAL A 2 -23.77 -13.75 7.63
N SER A 3 -22.48 -14.06 7.69
CA SER A 3 -21.86 -14.65 8.89
C SER A 3 -21.79 -13.60 9.99
N VAL A 4 -22.04 -14.00 11.25
CA VAL A 4 -21.83 -13.17 12.45
C VAL A 4 -20.44 -12.53 12.45
N GLN A 5 -19.45 -13.24 11.90
CA GLN A 5 -18.07 -12.76 11.77
C GLN A 5 -17.95 -11.54 10.85
N THR A 6 -18.70 -11.53 9.73
CA THR A 6 -18.70 -10.40 8.80
C THR A 6 -19.32 -9.17 9.46
N ILE A 7 -20.39 -9.36 10.25
CA ILE A 7 -21.02 -8.30 11.02
C ILE A 7 -20.04 -7.74 12.05
N ALA A 8 -19.34 -8.60 12.79
CA ALA A 8 -18.35 -8.18 13.79
C ALA A 8 -17.21 -7.34 13.19
N THR A 9 -16.63 -7.76 12.05
CA THR A 9 -15.58 -6.98 11.37
C THR A 9 -16.08 -5.63 10.88
N ILE A 10 -17.31 -5.55 10.33
CA ILE A 10 -17.90 -4.27 9.91
C ILE A 10 -18.11 -3.33 11.10
N VAL A 11 -18.58 -3.85 12.23
CA VAL A 11 -18.78 -3.06 13.46
C VAL A 11 -17.45 -2.50 13.97
N VAL A 12 -16.40 -3.31 14.03
CA VAL A 12 -15.06 -2.87 14.46
C VAL A 12 -14.51 -1.79 13.51
N LYS A 13 -14.63 -1.97 12.20
CA LYS A 13 -14.20 -0.96 11.21
C LYS A 13 -14.99 0.34 11.33
N THR A 14 -16.30 0.26 11.54
CA THR A 14 -17.15 1.44 11.74
C THR A 14 -16.71 2.19 12.99
N PHE A 15 -16.44 1.48 14.09
CA PHE A 15 -15.94 2.07 15.33
C PHE A 15 -14.57 2.75 15.14
N LYS A 16 -13.64 2.13 14.41
CA LYS A 16 -12.36 2.74 14.03
C LYS A 16 -12.55 4.06 13.28
N ILE A 17 -13.47 4.12 12.31
CA ILE A 17 -13.75 5.36 11.57
C ILE A 17 -14.30 6.44 12.48
N VAL A 18 -15.28 6.12 13.33
CA VAL A 18 -15.85 7.10 14.25
C VAL A 18 -14.77 7.66 15.17
N LEU A 19 -13.95 6.79 15.75
CA LEU A 19 -12.85 7.21 16.62
C LEU A 19 -11.82 8.06 15.86
N ASN A 20 -11.44 7.66 14.65
CA ASN A 20 -10.50 8.42 13.83
C ASN A 20 -11.07 9.80 13.43
N ILE A 21 -12.37 9.91 13.12
CA ILE A 21 -13.02 11.20 12.86
C ILE A 21 -12.95 12.10 14.10
N ILE A 22 -13.23 11.56 15.29
CA ILE A 22 -13.12 12.32 16.54
C ILE A 22 -11.68 12.82 16.74
N ILE A 23 -10.69 11.92 16.57
CA ILE A 23 -9.27 12.27 16.67
C ILE A 23 -8.92 13.37 15.66
N LEU A 24 -9.36 13.25 14.40
CA LEU A 24 -9.09 14.23 13.35
C LEU A 24 -9.69 15.60 13.67
N VAL A 25 -10.91 15.65 14.22
CA VAL A 25 -11.54 16.92 14.64
C VAL A 25 -10.73 17.56 15.76
N LEU A 26 -10.38 16.82 16.81
CA LEU A 26 -9.58 17.34 17.92
C LEU A 26 -8.18 17.76 17.47
N TYR A 27 -7.53 16.96 16.62
CA TYR A 27 -6.24 17.27 16.01
C TYR A 27 -6.30 18.57 15.20
N ARG A 28 -7.42 18.84 14.52
CA ARG A 28 -7.55 19.95 13.59
C ARG A 28 -8.06 21.26 14.20
N THR A 29 -8.88 21.19 15.24
CA THR A 29 -9.55 22.36 15.85
C THR A 29 -9.38 22.43 17.38
N GLY A 30 -8.50 21.61 17.96
CA GLY A 30 -8.34 21.47 19.41
C GLY A 30 -7.61 22.61 20.10
N TYR A 31 -7.00 23.54 19.35
CA TYR A 31 -6.28 24.70 19.89
C TYR A 31 -7.15 25.95 19.74
N ASN A 32 -8.16 26.13 20.60
CA ASN A 32 -9.11 27.25 20.53
C ASN A 32 -9.77 27.43 19.14
N GLY A 33 -10.05 26.32 18.43
CA GLY A 33 -10.59 26.34 17.06
C GLY A 33 -9.53 26.33 15.96
N GLU A 34 -8.25 26.48 16.32
CA GLU A 34 -7.11 26.37 15.42
C GLU A 34 -6.45 24.97 15.48
N PHE A 35 -5.44 24.80 14.65
CA PHE A 35 -4.70 23.55 14.50
C PHE A 35 -3.93 23.20 15.77
N LEU A 36 -4.14 21.99 16.31
CA LEU A 36 -3.53 21.53 17.56
C LEU A 36 -2.18 20.83 17.32
N GLY A 37 -2.17 19.79 16.48
CA GLY A 37 -0.97 18.96 16.28
C GLY A 37 -0.74 17.89 17.37
N VAL A 38 0.24 17.03 17.13
CA VAL A 38 0.73 15.91 17.97
C VAL A 38 2.17 16.16 18.44
N GLY A 39 2.97 16.96 17.72
CA GLY A 39 4.33 17.33 18.11
C GLY A 39 4.61 18.79 17.81
N GLY A 40 5.10 19.51 18.82
CA GLY A 40 5.33 20.95 18.77
C GLY A 40 6.26 21.39 17.66
N THR A 41 5.68 21.70 16.51
CA THR A 41 6.34 22.52 15.50
C THR A 41 6.15 24.01 15.76
N TRP A 42 5.26 24.38 16.71
CA TRP A 42 4.75 25.76 16.77
C TRP A 42 4.49 26.28 18.19
N ASN A 43 5.12 25.70 19.22
CA ASN A 43 5.30 26.42 20.49
C ASN A 43 6.50 27.37 20.35
N LEU A 44 6.38 28.61 20.82
CA LEU A 44 7.40 29.66 20.64
C LEU A 44 8.75 29.34 21.32
N ASN A 45 8.80 28.32 22.18
CA ASN A 45 9.96 27.99 23.02
C ASN A 45 10.69 26.67 22.69
N GLU A 46 10.30 25.94 21.64
CA GLU A 46 10.98 24.69 21.23
C GLU A 46 11.50 24.74 19.78
N GLU A 47 12.59 24.01 19.51
CA GLU A 47 13.12 23.86 18.16
C GLU A 47 12.09 23.17 17.25
N LYS A 48 11.72 23.84 16.16
CA LYS A 48 10.67 23.40 15.24
C LYS A 48 11.09 22.11 14.56
N ASN A 49 10.41 21.00 14.84
CA ASN A 49 10.61 19.73 14.13
C ASN A 49 9.29 19.20 13.49
N PRO A 50 9.12 19.30 12.15
CA PRO A 50 7.95 18.81 11.41
C PRO A 50 7.80 17.30 11.36
N ASP A 51 8.81 16.51 11.74
CA ASP A 51 8.84 15.06 11.56
C ASP A 51 7.67 14.38 12.30
N ALA A 52 7.37 14.85 13.52
CA ALA A 52 6.26 14.31 14.31
C ALA A 52 4.90 14.57 13.65
N GLU A 53 4.70 15.77 13.08
CA GLU A 53 3.46 16.13 12.38
C GLU A 53 3.29 15.39 11.06
N ILE A 54 4.39 15.19 10.33
CA ILE A 54 4.39 14.42 9.09
C ILE A 54 3.91 12.99 9.37
N VAL A 55 4.45 12.34 10.41
CA VAL A 55 4.03 10.99 10.78
C VAL A 55 2.59 10.99 11.30
N ALA A 56 2.24 11.91 12.21
CA ALA A 56 0.91 11.97 12.81
C ALA A 56 -0.21 12.19 11.78
N SER A 57 -0.04 13.17 10.89
CA SER A 57 -1.00 13.46 9.82
C SER A 57 -1.20 12.27 8.88
N GLY A 58 -0.12 11.58 8.53
CA GLY A 58 -0.17 10.37 7.70
C GLY A 58 -0.88 9.21 8.35
N VAL A 59 -0.70 9.02 9.66
CA VAL A 59 -1.41 7.97 10.40
C VAL A 59 -2.89 8.31 10.50
N ILE A 60 -3.24 9.52 10.92
CA ILE A 60 -4.64 9.91 11.11
C ILE A 60 -5.39 9.85 9.77
N VAL A 61 -4.90 10.56 8.75
CA VAL A 61 -5.58 10.66 7.45
C VAL A 61 -5.42 9.39 6.62
N GLY A 62 -4.26 8.75 6.64
CA GLY A 62 -4.00 7.55 5.84
C GLY A 62 -4.83 6.35 6.30
N TYR A 63 -4.93 6.13 7.61
CA TYR A 63 -5.81 5.09 8.14
C TYR A 63 -7.29 5.42 7.95
N LEU A 64 -7.67 6.70 7.92
CA LEU A 64 -9.03 7.11 7.59
C LEU A 64 -9.37 6.76 6.14
N ILE A 65 -8.54 7.19 5.19
CA ILE A 65 -8.68 6.88 3.76
C ILE A 65 -8.73 5.37 3.55
N TYR A 66 -7.79 4.63 4.13
CA TYR A 66 -7.71 3.18 3.97
C TYR A 66 -8.96 2.47 4.49
N THR A 67 -9.40 2.79 5.71
CA THR A 67 -10.58 2.15 6.31
C THR A 67 -11.86 2.52 5.55
N LEU A 68 -11.98 3.75 5.06
CA LEU A 68 -13.09 4.18 4.22
C LEU A 68 -13.15 3.40 2.90
N VAL A 69 -12.02 3.30 2.18
CA VAL A 69 -11.95 2.53 0.92
C VAL A 69 -12.33 1.07 1.15
N GLN A 70 -11.85 0.48 2.25
CA GLN A 70 -12.23 -0.89 2.61
C GLN A 70 -13.74 -1.03 2.83
N ILE A 71 -14.35 -0.19 3.68
CA ILE A 71 -15.80 -0.27 3.94
C ILE A 71 -16.62 -0.08 2.66
N VAL A 72 -16.28 0.94 1.85
CA VAL A 72 -16.95 1.16 0.56
C VAL A 72 -16.84 -0.09 -0.32
N THR A 73 -15.66 -0.69 -0.40
CA THR A 73 -15.46 -1.89 -1.21
C THR A 73 -16.19 -3.11 -0.64
N PHE A 74 -16.32 -3.22 0.69
CA PHE A 74 -17.16 -4.24 1.33
C PHE A 74 -18.65 -4.06 1.01
N LEU A 75 -19.14 -2.82 0.88
CA LEU A 75 -20.54 -2.52 0.55
C LEU A 75 -20.87 -2.77 -0.93
N PHE A 76 -19.94 -2.50 -1.84
CA PHE A 76 -20.15 -2.66 -3.28
C PHE A 76 -19.64 -3.99 -3.87
N GLY A 77 -18.81 -4.75 -3.14
CA GLY A 77 -18.17 -5.98 -3.61
C GLY A 77 -18.93 -7.27 -3.29
N THR A 78 -18.68 -8.32 -4.08
CA THR A 78 -18.98 -9.70 -3.68
C THR A 78 -18.03 -10.10 -2.55
N THR A 79 -18.43 -11.03 -1.68
CA THR A 79 -17.70 -11.34 -0.45
C THR A 79 -16.35 -12.06 -0.63
N GLU A 80 -15.80 -12.06 -1.83
CA GLU A 80 -14.45 -12.55 -2.16
C GLU A 80 -13.35 -11.67 -1.54
N HIS A 81 -13.64 -10.39 -1.26
CA HIS A 81 -12.74 -9.48 -0.53
C HIS A 81 -12.60 -9.78 0.97
N LYS A 82 -13.24 -10.85 1.48
CA LYS A 82 -13.18 -11.26 2.89
C LYS A 82 -11.79 -11.70 3.39
N ARG A 83 -10.76 -11.69 2.54
CA ARG A 83 -9.54 -12.48 2.72
C ARG A 83 -8.27 -11.71 2.38
N ALA A 84 -8.22 -10.43 2.75
CA ALA A 84 -7.11 -9.59 2.42
C ALA A 84 -5.98 -9.67 3.47
N LEU A 85 -4.89 -10.35 3.16
CA LEU A 85 -3.61 -10.21 3.87
C LEU A 85 -3.18 -8.74 3.95
N SER A 86 -3.49 -7.92 2.94
CA SER A 86 -3.32 -6.45 3.00
C SER A 86 -4.05 -5.80 4.18
N GLU A 87 -5.19 -6.33 4.61
CA GLU A 87 -5.92 -5.87 5.80
C GLU A 87 -5.18 -6.26 7.08
N ILE A 88 -4.68 -7.49 7.16
CA ILE A 88 -3.89 -7.97 8.30
C ILE A 88 -2.61 -7.13 8.44
N VAL A 89 -1.88 -6.93 7.34
CA VAL A 89 -0.65 -6.13 7.33
C VAL A 89 -0.94 -4.69 7.71
N MET A 90 -1.97 -4.06 7.12
CA MET A 90 -2.33 -2.68 7.48
C MET A 90 -2.70 -2.57 8.95
N ASN A 91 -3.51 -3.50 9.47
CA ASN A 91 -3.93 -3.49 10.85
C ASN A 91 -2.74 -3.66 11.81
N PHE A 92 -1.84 -4.59 11.49
CA PHE A 92 -0.63 -4.85 12.27
C PHE A 92 0.31 -3.63 12.29
N VAL A 93 0.61 -3.05 11.13
CA VAL A 93 1.38 -1.79 11.04
C VAL A 93 0.67 -0.67 11.80
N GLY A 94 -0.66 -0.67 11.78
CA GLY A 94 -1.50 0.32 12.45
C GLY A 94 -1.35 0.28 13.96
N VAL A 95 -1.17 -0.89 14.56
CA VAL A 95 -0.91 -1.00 16.01
C VAL A 95 0.29 -0.14 16.39
N PHE A 96 1.41 -0.32 15.70
CA PHE A 96 2.65 0.39 16.03
C PHE A 96 2.55 1.88 15.72
N LEU A 97 1.99 2.23 14.57
CA LEU A 97 1.90 3.64 14.15
C LEU A 97 0.95 4.45 15.04
N TRP A 98 -0.24 3.93 15.37
CA TRP A 98 -1.18 4.61 16.27
C TRP A 98 -0.64 4.75 17.69
N ILE A 99 0.02 3.71 18.22
CA ILE A 99 0.66 3.77 19.54
C ILE A 99 1.81 4.77 19.53
N ALA A 100 2.65 4.79 18.49
CA ALA A 100 3.76 5.74 18.38
C ALA A 100 3.27 7.19 18.35
N VAL A 101 2.28 7.50 17.50
CA VAL A 101 1.67 8.85 17.43
C VAL A 101 1.02 9.22 18.75
N GLY A 102 0.29 8.29 19.39
CA GLY A 102 -0.31 8.51 20.71
C GLY A 102 0.73 8.77 21.80
N ALA A 103 1.83 8.02 21.81
CA ALA A 103 2.93 8.20 22.76
C ALA A 103 3.63 9.56 22.57
N VAL A 104 3.89 9.97 21.32
CA VAL A 104 4.47 11.28 21.00
C VAL A 104 3.54 12.40 21.49
N ALA A 105 2.24 12.32 21.20
CA ALA A 105 1.26 13.30 21.67
C ALA A 105 1.19 13.38 23.20
N LEU A 106 1.13 12.23 23.90
CA LEU A 106 1.09 12.19 25.36
C LEU A 106 2.36 12.74 25.99
N HIS A 107 3.52 12.44 25.41
CA HIS A 107 4.80 12.97 25.86
C HIS A 107 4.84 14.50 25.69
N TYR A 108 4.51 14.99 24.50
CA TYR A 108 4.51 16.41 24.17
C TYR A 108 3.51 17.20 25.03
N TRP A 109 2.24 16.83 24.99
CA TRP A 109 1.17 17.55 25.71
C TRP A 109 1.23 17.32 27.22
N GLY A 110 1.82 16.23 27.68
CA GLY A 110 2.11 16.01 29.11
C GLY A 110 3.07 17.06 29.66
N GLY A 111 4.14 17.35 28.92
CA GLY A 111 5.15 18.36 29.25
C GLY A 111 4.72 19.80 28.96
N TYR A 112 3.67 20.02 28.15
CA TYR A 112 3.24 21.35 27.73
C TYR A 112 2.93 22.28 28.93
N GLN A 113 3.53 23.47 28.88
CA GLN A 113 3.29 24.61 29.77
C GLN A 113 2.94 25.81 28.90
N GLY A 114 1.78 26.43 29.14
CA GLY A 114 1.36 27.64 28.42
C GLY A 114 2.18 28.87 28.81
N GLU A 115 2.10 29.94 28.01
CA GLU A 115 2.88 31.17 28.14
C GLU A 115 2.60 31.98 29.43
N HIS A 116 1.50 31.67 30.13
CA HIS A 116 1.16 32.29 31.41
C HIS A 116 1.51 31.34 32.56
N GLN A 117 2.69 31.57 33.15
CA GLN A 117 3.42 30.68 34.07
C GLN A 117 2.72 30.30 35.41
N PHE A 118 1.41 30.52 35.56
CA PHE A 118 0.68 30.28 36.82
C PHE A 118 -0.70 29.61 36.67
N GLN A 119 -1.10 29.14 35.48
CA GLN A 119 -2.31 28.31 35.31
C GLN A 119 -1.93 26.85 35.01
N PHE A 120 -2.42 25.92 35.82
CA PHE A 120 -2.08 24.48 35.70
C PHE A 120 -3.03 23.70 34.78
N VAL A 121 -4.12 24.31 34.32
CA VAL A 121 -5.15 23.67 33.48
C VAL A 121 -5.39 24.52 32.23
N PHE A 122 -4.73 24.15 31.13
CA PHE A 122 -4.96 24.71 29.80
C PHE A 122 -5.92 23.79 29.03
N ALA A 123 -6.92 24.35 28.37
CA ALA A 123 -7.89 23.57 27.61
C ALA A 123 -7.20 22.78 26.48
N GLU A 124 -6.22 23.40 25.82
CA GLU A 124 -5.45 22.85 24.71
C GLU A 124 -4.58 21.67 25.17
N LYS A 125 -4.00 21.77 26.37
CA LYS A 125 -3.29 20.66 27.01
C LYS A 125 -4.20 19.46 27.22
N GLN A 126 -5.41 19.68 27.74
CA GLN A 126 -6.36 18.60 27.95
C GLN A 126 -6.81 17.97 26.63
N VAL A 127 -7.04 18.77 25.59
CA VAL A 127 -7.39 18.26 24.27
C VAL A 127 -6.23 17.48 23.65
N GLY A 128 -5.00 17.95 23.77
CA GLY A 128 -3.81 17.24 23.28
C GLY A 128 -3.57 15.91 23.99
N LEU A 129 -3.75 15.86 25.31
CA LEU A 129 -3.74 14.62 26.08
C LEU A 129 -4.87 13.67 25.66
N ALA A 130 -6.07 14.21 25.37
CA ALA A 130 -7.19 13.41 24.87
C ALA A 130 -6.87 12.84 23.48
N VAL A 131 -6.31 13.62 22.56
CA VAL A 131 -5.84 13.15 21.24
C VAL A 131 -4.85 12.00 21.41
N GLY A 132 -3.83 12.18 22.25
CA GLY A 132 -2.84 11.15 22.53
C GLY A 132 -3.45 9.85 23.10
N ALA A 133 -4.34 9.97 24.09
CA ALA A 133 -5.03 8.82 24.67
C ALA A 133 -5.94 8.10 23.66
N LEU A 134 -6.70 8.85 22.86
CA LEU A 134 -7.56 8.28 21.82
C LEU A 134 -6.75 7.58 20.73
N CYS A 135 -5.57 8.09 20.36
CA CYS A 135 -4.64 7.41 19.45
C CYS A 135 -4.18 6.06 20.00
N VAL A 136 -3.83 5.98 21.30
CA VAL A 136 -3.46 4.72 21.96
C VAL A 136 -4.63 3.74 21.98
N ILE A 137 -5.84 4.21 22.31
CA ILE A 137 -7.07 3.41 22.26
C ILE A 137 -7.31 2.89 20.84
N ASN A 138 -7.12 3.74 19.83
CA ASN A 138 -7.26 3.33 18.44
C ASN A 138 -6.25 2.24 18.07
N GLY A 139 -4.99 2.36 18.50
CA GLY A 139 -3.97 1.32 18.35
C GLY A 139 -4.38 -0.02 18.97
N ALA A 140 -5.01 -0.01 20.15
CA ALA A 140 -5.55 -1.21 20.78
C ALA A 140 -6.70 -1.84 19.97
N ILE A 141 -7.57 -1.02 19.35
CA ILE A 141 -8.63 -1.51 18.47
C ILE A 141 -8.04 -2.12 17.19
N TYR A 142 -6.97 -1.55 16.65
CA TYR A 142 -6.22 -2.15 15.54
C TYR A 142 -5.59 -3.50 15.91
N LEU A 143 -5.10 -3.64 17.15
CA LEU A 143 -4.58 -4.91 17.65
C LEU A 143 -5.69 -5.96 17.77
N LEU A 144 -6.84 -5.57 18.32
CA LEU A 144 -8.01 -6.44 18.40
C LEU A 144 -8.45 -6.92 17.01
N ASP A 145 -8.53 -6.01 16.03
CA ASP A 145 -8.91 -6.37 14.66
C ASP A 145 -7.88 -7.27 13.99
N THR A 146 -6.58 -7.08 14.28
CA THR A 146 -5.51 -7.97 13.83
C THR A 146 -5.71 -9.38 14.39
N ALA A 147 -5.95 -9.50 15.70
CA ALA A 147 -6.19 -10.79 16.35
C ALA A 147 -7.42 -11.51 15.78
N LEU A 148 -8.53 -10.79 15.60
CA LEU A 148 -9.75 -11.32 14.98
C LEU A 148 -9.47 -11.80 13.54
N SER A 149 -8.74 -11.01 12.76
CA SER A 149 -8.38 -11.35 11.38
C SER A 149 -7.49 -12.59 11.30
N VAL A 150 -6.50 -12.73 12.20
CA VAL A 150 -5.63 -13.91 12.28
C VAL A 150 -6.41 -15.15 12.70
N ILE A 151 -7.27 -15.06 13.73
CA ILE A 151 -8.11 -16.18 14.17
C ILE A 151 -9.01 -16.66 13.02
N HIS A 152 -9.60 -15.73 12.26
CA HIS A 152 -10.41 -16.05 11.09
C HIS A 152 -9.59 -16.72 9.99
N PHE A 153 -8.39 -16.20 9.71
CA PHE A 153 -7.50 -16.78 8.72
C PHE A 153 -7.12 -18.22 9.08
N THR A 154 -6.72 -18.47 10.33
CA THR A 154 -6.33 -19.82 10.80
C THR A 154 -7.50 -20.81 10.78
N LYS A 155 -8.70 -20.38 11.21
CA LYS A 155 -9.89 -21.25 11.23
C LYS A 155 -10.32 -21.68 9.83
N GLU A 156 -10.22 -20.79 8.85
CA GLU A 156 -10.52 -21.10 7.45
C GLU A 156 -9.45 -21.99 6.81
N MET A 157 -8.16 -21.77 7.12
CA MET A 157 -7.09 -22.66 6.67
C MET A 157 -7.31 -24.09 7.18
N TYR A 158 -7.65 -24.23 8.47
CA TYR A 158 -7.97 -25.53 9.05
C TYR A 158 -9.15 -26.22 8.35
N LYS A 159 -10.23 -25.48 8.08
CA LYS A 159 -11.40 -25.99 7.34
C LYS A 159 -11.04 -26.42 5.91
N LYS A 160 -10.15 -25.69 5.23
CA LYS A 160 -9.69 -26.04 3.89
C LYS A 160 -8.85 -27.32 3.91
N THR A 161 -7.93 -27.47 4.87
CA THR A 161 -7.15 -28.70 5.06
C THR A 161 -8.06 -29.90 5.34
N GLN A 162 -9.05 -29.75 6.23
CA GLN A 162 -10.01 -30.80 6.55
C GLN A 162 -10.87 -31.21 5.34
N ASN A 163 -11.29 -30.25 4.51
CA ASN A 163 -12.03 -30.54 3.27
C ASN A 163 -11.14 -31.24 2.22
N VAL A 164 -9.85 -30.93 2.18
CA VAL A 164 -8.89 -31.61 1.29
C VAL A 164 -8.66 -33.04 1.77
N GLU A 165 -8.51 -33.28 3.08
CA GLU A 165 -8.42 -34.63 3.65
C GLU A 165 -9.69 -35.45 3.38
N LEU A 166 -10.89 -34.85 3.55
CA LEU A 166 -12.16 -35.49 3.19
C LEU A 166 -12.28 -35.79 1.69
N LEU A 167 -11.78 -34.91 0.82
CA LEU A 167 -11.71 -35.18 -0.62
C LEU A 167 -10.71 -36.30 -0.92
N TYR A 168 -9.59 -36.35 -0.22
CA TYR A 168 -8.59 -37.40 -0.36
C TYR A 168 -9.15 -38.77 0.08
N GLU A 169 -9.85 -38.84 1.22
CA GLU A 169 -10.52 -40.07 1.68
C GLU A 169 -11.63 -40.53 0.71
N ASN A 170 -12.39 -39.58 0.14
CA ASN A 170 -13.42 -39.89 -0.85
C ASN A 170 -12.85 -40.26 -2.23
N LEU A 171 -11.67 -39.76 -2.62
CA LEU A 171 -10.98 -40.19 -3.84
C LEU A 171 -10.30 -41.56 -3.67
N VAL A 172 -9.72 -41.84 -2.50
CA VAL A 172 -9.07 -43.13 -2.17
C VAL A 172 -10.09 -44.28 -2.08
N THR A 173 -11.37 -43.98 -1.83
CA THR A 173 -12.44 -44.99 -1.83
C THR A 173 -13.01 -45.32 -3.22
N ILE A 174 -12.65 -44.58 -4.28
CA ILE A 174 -13.22 -44.75 -5.63
C ILE A 174 -12.36 -45.63 -6.55
N SER A 175 -11.10 -45.92 -6.26
CA SER A 175 -10.35 -46.93 -7.03
C SER A 175 -9.25 -47.64 -6.24
N PRO A 176 -9.30 -48.98 -6.09
CA PRO A 176 -8.20 -49.75 -5.51
C PRO A 176 -6.93 -49.72 -6.37
N SER A 177 -7.02 -49.39 -7.68
CA SER A 177 -5.84 -49.35 -8.58
C SER A 177 -4.97 -48.10 -8.39
N LEU A 178 -5.50 -47.01 -7.82
CA LEU A 178 -4.74 -45.78 -7.57
C LEU A 178 -3.90 -45.87 -6.30
N LYS A 179 -4.26 -46.80 -5.40
CA LYS A 179 -3.61 -47.01 -4.10
C LYS A 179 -2.24 -47.68 -4.25
N GLU A 180 -2.10 -48.61 -5.20
CA GLU A 180 -0.80 -49.20 -5.56
C GLU A 180 0.09 -48.15 -6.24
N PHE A 181 -0.45 -47.38 -7.19
CA PHE A 181 0.30 -46.34 -7.91
C PHE A 181 0.83 -45.22 -7.00
N LEU A 182 0.07 -44.80 -5.98
CA LEU A 182 0.49 -43.74 -5.05
C LEU A 182 1.37 -44.25 -3.90
N SER A 183 1.33 -45.54 -3.55
CA SER A 183 2.25 -46.11 -2.56
C SER A 183 3.69 -46.23 -3.06
N GLU A 184 3.87 -46.17 -4.39
CA GLU A 184 5.17 -46.20 -5.06
C GLU A 184 5.76 -44.79 -5.26
N VAL A 185 4.98 -43.72 -5.01
CA VAL A 185 5.36 -42.31 -5.19
C VAL A 185 5.46 -41.60 -3.84
N ASP A 186 6.11 -42.25 -2.88
CA ASP A 186 6.54 -41.63 -1.63
C ASP A 186 8.07 -41.81 -1.50
N PHE A 187 8.82 -41.10 -2.34
CA PHE A 187 10.18 -40.63 -2.01
C PHE A 187 10.61 -39.50 -2.98
N GLU A 188 11.23 -38.48 -2.40
CA GLU A 188 11.92 -37.32 -3.02
C GLU A 188 11.09 -36.10 -3.45
N THR A 189 10.90 -35.21 -2.48
CA THR A 189 11.13 -33.76 -2.68
C THR A 189 12.55 -33.50 -3.18
N ASP A 190 12.72 -33.14 -4.45
CA ASP A 190 13.43 -31.93 -4.90
C ASP A 190 13.60 -31.94 -6.43
N LYS A 191 13.34 -30.79 -7.06
CA LYS A 191 13.70 -30.40 -8.45
C LYS A 191 13.48 -31.44 -9.55
N ILE A 192 12.63 -31.13 -10.54
CA ILE A 192 12.96 -31.25 -11.98
C ILE A 192 11.86 -30.57 -12.82
N ALA A 193 12.32 -29.88 -13.87
CA ALA A 193 11.58 -29.17 -14.90
C ALA A 193 10.72 -30.10 -15.78
N PRO A 194 9.73 -29.59 -16.55
CA PRO A 194 8.96 -30.42 -17.47
C PRO A 194 9.80 -30.70 -18.72
N LEU A 195 10.25 -31.94 -18.87
CA LEU A 195 10.74 -32.47 -20.14
C LEU A 195 9.60 -33.24 -20.81
N THR A 196 9.25 -32.75 -21.99
CA THR A 196 8.24 -33.25 -22.91
C THR A 196 8.61 -34.62 -23.48
N ASP A 197 7.58 -35.46 -23.58
CA ASP A 197 7.30 -36.50 -24.58
C ASP A 197 8.42 -36.86 -25.57
N ASN A 198 8.77 -38.15 -25.62
CA ASN A 198 8.77 -38.98 -26.84
C ASN A 198 9.41 -40.36 -26.57
N VAL A 199 8.58 -41.40 -26.47
CA VAL A 199 8.99 -42.80 -26.67
C VAL A 199 8.12 -43.37 -27.79
N PRO A 200 8.69 -43.89 -28.90
CA PRO A 200 7.99 -44.80 -29.78
C PRO A 200 8.44 -46.25 -29.55
N GLU A 201 7.46 -47.14 -29.44
CA GLU A 201 7.61 -48.60 -29.39
C GLU A 201 7.89 -49.21 -30.78
N TYR A 202 8.76 -50.24 -30.76
CA TYR A 202 8.83 -51.46 -31.60
C TYR A 202 9.07 -51.44 -33.13
N GLY A 203 10.13 -52.16 -33.54
CA GLY A 203 9.95 -53.36 -34.39
C GLY A 203 10.48 -53.37 -35.84
N GLY A 204 11.72 -53.84 -36.03
CA GLY A 204 12.28 -54.69 -37.11
C GLY A 204 11.82 -54.64 -38.59
N GLY A 205 12.79 -54.52 -39.51
CA GLY A 205 12.67 -55.02 -40.90
C GLY A 205 13.50 -54.25 -41.94
N ALA A 206 14.43 -54.93 -42.61
CA ALA A 206 15.43 -54.37 -43.52
C ALA A 206 14.91 -53.86 -44.88
N ARG A 207 15.52 -52.76 -45.38
CA ARG A 207 15.82 -52.56 -46.81
C ARG A 207 16.89 -51.46 -47.00
N VAL A 208 17.98 -51.82 -47.67
CA VAL A 208 19.01 -50.91 -48.17
C VAL A 208 18.61 -50.43 -49.56
N VAL A 209 18.47 -49.11 -49.77
CA VAL A 209 18.62 -48.47 -51.09
C VAL A 209 19.22 -47.06 -50.88
N TRP A 210 20.25 -46.78 -51.67
CA TRP A 210 21.04 -45.56 -51.72
C TRP A 210 20.24 -44.32 -52.17
N ALA A 211 20.45 -43.17 -51.53
CA ALA A 211 20.67 -41.88 -52.19
C ALA A 211 21.20 -40.85 -51.16
N MET A 212 22.45 -40.44 -51.34
CA MET A 212 23.02 -39.27 -50.70
C MET A 212 22.31 -37.99 -51.15
N THR A 213 22.51 -36.93 -50.35
CA THR A 213 22.44 -35.49 -50.69
C THR A 213 21.15 -34.75 -50.36
N ALA A 214 20.88 -34.57 -49.06
CA ALA A 214 20.06 -33.46 -48.53
C ALA A 214 20.56 -32.89 -47.19
N GLY A 215 21.67 -33.40 -46.64
CA GLY A 215 22.14 -33.05 -45.29
C GLY A 215 22.83 -31.69 -45.16
N ASP A 216 23.41 -31.14 -46.23
CA ASP A 216 24.24 -29.93 -46.11
C ASP A 216 23.48 -28.61 -46.26
N ARG A 217 22.21 -28.63 -46.72
CA ARG A 217 21.38 -27.41 -46.80
C ARG A 217 20.50 -27.17 -45.58
N GLU A 218 20.23 -28.20 -44.77
CA GLU A 218 19.44 -28.04 -43.53
C GLU A 218 20.28 -27.50 -42.37
N VAL A 219 21.59 -27.78 -42.34
CA VAL A 219 22.50 -27.28 -41.30
C VAL A 219 22.73 -25.76 -41.44
N GLU A 220 22.80 -25.22 -42.66
CA GLU A 220 22.91 -23.77 -42.90
C GLU A 220 21.58 -23.02 -42.66
N ALA A 221 20.44 -23.66 -42.92
CA ALA A 221 19.12 -23.08 -42.67
C ALA A 221 18.76 -23.08 -41.16
N GLN A 222 19.24 -24.04 -40.39
CA GLN A 222 19.08 -24.08 -38.94
C GLN A 222 20.08 -23.16 -38.20
N ALA A 223 21.28 -22.94 -38.75
CA ALA A 223 22.22 -21.96 -38.20
C ALA A 223 21.71 -20.51 -38.32
N LYS A 224 21.04 -20.16 -39.43
CA LYS A 224 20.43 -18.82 -39.60
C LYS A 224 19.13 -18.61 -38.82
N LYS A 225 18.35 -19.66 -38.54
CA LYS A 225 17.15 -19.56 -37.69
C LYS A 225 17.45 -19.49 -36.19
N GLY A 226 18.65 -19.85 -35.77
CA GLY A 226 19.09 -19.78 -34.38
C GLY A 226 19.36 -18.35 -33.86
N GLU A 227 19.67 -17.40 -34.75
CA GLU A 227 19.94 -16.00 -34.36
C GLU A 227 18.66 -15.15 -34.23
N ASP A 228 17.66 -15.36 -35.10
CA ASP A 228 16.41 -14.56 -35.09
C ASP A 228 15.35 -15.06 -34.09
N GLY A 229 15.42 -16.33 -33.66
CA GLY A 229 14.49 -16.91 -32.69
C GLY A 229 14.71 -16.43 -31.24
N GLY A 230 15.92 -15.95 -30.92
CA GLY A 230 16.27 -15.51 -29.56
C GLY A 230 15.69 -14.15 -29.16
N ALA A 231 15.41 -13.27 -30.13
CA ALA A 231 14.85 -11.94 -29.88
C ALA A 231 13.33 -12.00 -29.67
N SER A 232 12.61 -12.70 -30.56
CA SER A 232 11.14 -12.87 -30.47
C SER A 232 10.71 -13.54 -29.17
N ASP A 233 11.48 -14.50 -28.66
CA ASP A 233 11.12 -15.26 -27.46
C ASP A 233 11.49 -14.53 -26.16
N ARG A 234 12.53 -13.67 -26.21
CA ARG A 234 12.84 -12.70 -25.13
C ARG A 234 11.79 -11.59 -25.06
N ASP A 235 11.34 -11.08 -26.19
CA ASP A 235 10.29 -10.06 -26.25
C ASP A 235 8.93 -10.63 -25.79
N SER A 236 8.63 -11.90 -26.11
CA SER A 236 7.43 -12.58 -25.61
C SER A 236 7.48 -12.79 -24.09
N ARG A 237 8.63 -13.23 -23.54
CA ARG A 237 8.82 -13.40 -22.09
C ARG A 237 8.84 -12.06 -21.35
N ALA A 238 9.50 -11.05 -21.89
CA ALA A 238 9.53 -9.71 -21.33
C ALA A 238 8.12 -9.11 -21.32
N ALA A 239 7.37 -9.20 -22.42
CA ALA A 239 5.98 -8.75 -22.48
C ALA A 239 5.07 -9.50 -21.49
N THR A 240 5.28 -10.80 -21.32
CA THR A 240 4.52 -11.61 -20.35
C THR A 240 4.85 -11.25 -18.91
N ALA A 241 6.13 -11.04 -18.59
CA ALA A 241 6.56 -10.56 -17.28
C ALA A 241 6.05 -9.13 -17.00
N LEU A 242 6.09 -8.24 -17.98
CA LEU A 242 5.57 -6.87 -17.86
C LEU A 242 4.06 -6.89 -17.62
N LYS A 243 3.32 -7.76 -18.31
CA LYS A 243 1.87 -7.97 -18.09
C LYS A 243 1.55 -8.54 -16.70
N GLN A 244 2.47 -9.27 -16.09
CA GLN A 244 2.30 -9.85 -14.75
C GLN A 244 2.70 -8.89 -13.61
N TYR A 245 3.70 -8.03 -13.82
CA TYR A 245 4.28 -7.16 -12.79
C TYR A 245 3.99 -5.65 -12.96
N TRP A 246 3.24 -5.21 -13.97
CA TRP A 246 2.99 -3.76 -14.17
C TRP A 246 2.32 -3.09 -12.97
N CYS A 247 1.37 -3.76 -12.31
CA CYS A 247 0.62 -3.15 -11.20
C CYS A 247 1.51 -2.90 -9.98
N ILE A 248 2.43 -3.83 -9.67
CA ILE A 248 3.41 -3.62 -8.59
C ILE A 248 4.46 -2.57 -9.01
N GLY A 249 4.88 -2.57 -10.28
CA GLY A 249 5.80 -1.57 -10.82
C GLY A 249 5.26 -0.15 -10.66
N LEU A 250 3.97 0.08 -10.99
CA LEU A 250 3.34 1.39 -10.82
C LEU A 250 3.24 1.79 -9.34
N ARG A 251 2.90 0.87 -8.42
CA ARG A 251 2.90 1.18 -6.97
C ARG A 251 4.29 1.57 -6.47
N ILE A 252 5.33 0.90 -6.94
CA ILE A 252 6.72 1.24 -6.58
C ILE A 252 7.08 2.63 -7.10
N ILE A 253 6.71 2.96 -8.33
CA ILE A 253 6.92 4.30 -8.91
C ILE A 253 6.18 5.37 -8.10
N GLU A 254 4.89 5.15 -7.76
CA GLU A 254 4.10 6.05 -6.92
C GLU A 254 4.76 6.30 -5.56
N LEU A 255 5.26 5.23 -4.92
CA LEU A 255 5.95 5.29 -3.64
C LEU A 255 7.26 6.09 -3.74
N ILE A 256 8.10 5.81 -4.73
CA ILE A 256 9.39 6.49 -4.93
C ILE A 256 9.17 7.99 -5.15
N ILE A 257 8.21 8.35 -6.01
CA ILE A 257 7.90 9.75 -6.28
C ILE A 257 7.38 10.44 -5.02
N ALA A 258 6.52 9.79 -4.24
CA ALA A 258 6.03 10.35 -2.98
C ALA A 258 7.14 10.57 -1.94
N ILE A 259 8.09 9.63 -1.81
CA ILE A 259 9.24 9.75 -0.92
C ILE A 259 10.16 10.90 -1.35
N ILE A 260 10.41 11.06 -2.66
CA ILE A 260 11.20 12.19 -3.17
C ILE A 260 10.47 13.50 -2.90
N ALA A 261 9.17 13.57 -3.18
CA ALA A 261 8.38 14.78 -3.01
C ALA A 261 8.32 15.27 -1.56
N ILE A 262 8.18 14.34 -0.59
CA ILE A 262 8.22 14.69 0.84
C ILE A 262 9.64 15.08 1.28
N GLY A 263 10.68 14.38 0.83
CA GLY A 263 12.07 14.72 1.15
C GLY A 263 12.43 16.14 0.69
N LEU A 264 11.94 16.55 -0.48
CA LEU A 264 12.16 17.91 -1.00
C LEU A 264 11.43 19.00 -0.22
N ILE A 265 10.30 18.69 0.45
CA ILE A 265 9.49 19.69 1.14
C ILE A 265 9.85 19.88 2.61
N VAL A 266 10.50 18.89 3.23
CA VAL A 266 10.90 18.93 4.64
C VAL A 266 11.83 20.12 4.92
N SER A 267 12.92 20.30 4.16
CA SER A 267 13.86 21.41 4.38
C SER A 267 13.22 22.81 4.18
N PRO A 268 12.39 23.04 3.15
CA PRO A 268 11.59 24.25 3.04
C PRO A 268 10.71 24.59 4.24
N LEU A 269 10.17 23.58 4.90
CA LEU A 269 9.25 23.77 6.01
C LEU A 269 9.96 24.10 7.34
N TYR A 270 11.24 23.78 7.48
CA TYR A 270 12.08 24.29 8.58
C TYR A 270 12.35 25.80 8.45
N SER A 271 12.26 26.36 7.25
CA SER A 271 12.54 27.78 7.01
C SER A 271 11.30 28.64 7.29
N GLN A 272 11.29 29.31 8.45
CA GLN A 272 10.17 30.14 8.93
C GLN A 272 9.65 31.21 7.94
N HIS A 273 10.42 31.54 6.90
CA HIS A 273 10.11 32.59 5.94
C HIS A 273 9.38 32.08 4.68
N VAL A 274 9.50 30.78 4.36
CA VAL A 274 8.94 30.22 3.12
C VAL A 274 7.49 29.78 3.30
N VAL A 275 7.15 29.33 4.52
CA VAL A 275 5.81 28.85 4.87
C VAL A 275 5.29 29.62 6.08
N GLN A 276 5.17 30.95 5.91
CA GLN A 276 4.28 31.76 6.75
C GLN A 276 2.80 31.54 6.36
N SER A 277 2.54 30.69 5.38
CA SER A 277 1.23 30.38 4.83
C SER A 277 0.58 29.25 5.63
N ASP A 278 -0.26 29.64 6.58
CA ASP A 278 -1.46 28.90 6.99
C ASP A 278 -1.24 27.42 7.36
N LEU A 279 -1.24 27.09 8.66
CA LEU A 279 -1.09 25.72 9.21
C LEU A 279 -2.01 24.69 8.54
N ARG A 280 -3.15 25.16 8.02
CA ARG A 280 -4.16 24.36 7.31
C ARG A 280 -3.62 23.78 6.00
N HIS A 281 -2.78 24.53 5.29
CA HIS A 281 -2.15 24.13 4.03
C HIS A 281 -1.08 23.07 4.27
N ILE A 282 -0.24 23.28 5.27
CA ILE A 282 0.80 22.33 5.67
C ILE A 282 0.19 20.98 6.06
N ALA A 283 -0.87 21.01 6.89
CA ALA A 283 -1.56 19.80 7.31
C ALA A 283 -2.09 18.98 6.13
N LEU A 284 -2.64 19.63 5.10
CA LEU A 284 -3.09 18.97 3.87
C LEU A 284 -1.92 18.31 3.12
N ILE A 285 -0.81 19.02 2.95
CA ILE A 285 0.36 18.54 2.21
C ILE A 285 0.98 17.33 2.92
N TYR A 286 1.20 17.41 4.23
CA TYR A 286 1.73 16.29 5.01
C TYR A 286 0.80 15.10 4.97
N SER A 287 -0.50 15.34 5.16
CA SER A 287 -1.52 14.29 5.07
C SER A 287 -1.47 13.58 3.72
N ALA A 288 -1.36 14.31 2.61
CA ALA A 288 -1.30 13.70 1.28
C ALA A 288 -0.05 12.82 1.10
N TYR A 289 1.15 13.35 1.35
CA TYR A 289 2.37 12.60 1.10
C TYR A 289 2.52 11.38 2.03
N SER A 290 2.41 11.60 3.34
CA SER A 290 2.65 10.56 4.33
C SER A 290 1.60 9.45 4.29
N SER A 291 0.32 9.79 4.10
CA SER A 291 -0.76 8.79 3.99
C SER A 291 -0.52 7.85 2.82
N PHE A 292 -0.18 8.39 1.65
CA PHE A 292 0.03 7.54 0.47
C PHE A 292 1.34 6.78 0.52
N ILE A 293 2.39 7.28 1.18
CA ILE A 293 3.59 6.47 1.48
C ILE A 293 3.22 5.24 2.31
N ILE A 294 2.42 5.41 3.38
CA ILE A 294 1.98 4.29 4.23
C ILE A 294 1.11 3.32 3.42
N ILE A 295 0.09 3.83 2.73
CA ILE A 295 -0.85 3.00 1.97
C ILE A 295 -0.14 2.22 0.85
N THR A 296 0.66 2.87 0.01
CA THR A 296 1.34 2.18 -1.10
C THR A 296 2.37 1.18 -0.60
N SER A 297 3.10 1.49 0.47
CA SER A 297 4.04 0.55 1.09
C SER A 297 3.34 -0.73 1.57
N VAL A 298 2.20 -0.61 2.24
CA VAL A 298 1.43 -1.77 2.71
C VAL A 298 0.87 -2.58 1.54
N LEU A 299 0.37 -1.93 0.49
CA LEU A 299 -0.13 -2.62 -0.70
C LEU A 299 0.98 -3.38 -1.43
N ILE A 300 2.19 -2.82 -1.50
CA ILE A 300 3.37 -3.51 -2.07
C ILE A 300 3.73 -4.72 -1.22
N ILE A 301 3.84 -4.56 0.11
CA ILE A 301 4.16 -5.66 1.03
C ILE A 301 3.13 -6.79 0.91
N ALA A 302 1.84 -6.46 0.89
CA ALA A 302 0.78 -7.46 0.73
C ALA A 302 0.90 -8.23 -0.59
N ARG A 303 1.31 -7.54 -1.66
CA ARG A 303 1.57 -8.17 -2.96
C ARG A 303 2.79 -9.08 -2.94
N LEU A 304 3.84 -8.73 -2.19
CA LEU A 304 5.02 -9.58 -2.02
C LEU A 304 4.69 -10.89 -1.28
N PHE A 305 3.69 -10.86 -0.39
CA PHE A 305 3.14 -12.07 0.23
C PHE A 305 2.18 -12.86 -0.67
N GLY A 306 2.12 -12.53 -1.97
CA GLY A 306 1.36 -13.28 -2.98
C GLY A 306 -0.11 -12.88 -3.09
N GLU A 307 -0.57 -11.87 -2.36
CA GLU A 307 -1.97 -11.45 -2.41
C GLU A 307 -2.22 -10.41 -3.50
N THR A 308 -3.30 -10.59 -4.27
CA THR A 308 -3.70 -9.64 -5.29
C THR A 308 -4.86 -8.78 -4.78
N VAL A 309 -4.58 -7.51 -4.51
CA VAL A 309 -5.60 -6.52 -4.15
C VAL A 309 -6.66 -6.46 -5.25
N GLY A 310 -7.93 -6.41 -4.85
CA GLY A 310 -9.06 -6.27 -5.78
C GLY A 310 -8.90 -5.06 -6.72
N TRP A 311 -9.40 -5.18 -7.94
CA TRP A 311 -9.29 -4.07 -8.90
C TRP A 311 -10.04 -2.82 -8.40
N ARG A 312 -11.18 -2.98 -7.71
CA ARG A 312 -11.99 -1.90 -7.14
C ARG A 312 -11.25 -1.12 -6.06
N THR A 313 -10.64 -1.83 -5.10
CA THR A 313 -9.85 -1.21 -4.04
C THR A 313 -8.63 -0.53 -4.63
N SER A 314 -7.91 -1.18 -5.55
CA SER A 314 -6.74 -0.58 -6.22
C SER A 314 -7.12 0.70 -6.97
N MET A 315 -8.23 0.69 -7.71
CA MET A 315 -8.73 1.85 -8.44
C MET A 315 -9.15 2.98 -7.48
N ALA A 316 -9.88 2.67 -6.41
CA ALA A 316 -10.28 3.66 -5.41
C ALA A 316 -9.06 4.35 -4.77
N PHE A 317 -8.02 3.59 -4.40
CA PHE A 317 -6.78 4.17 -3.90
C PHE A 317 -6.09 5.07 -4.91
N SER A 318 -6.03 4.67 -6.18
CA SER A 318 -5.41 5.49 -7.22
C SER A 318 -6.19 6.78 -7.50
N ILE A 319 -7.53 6.74 -7.50
CA ILE A 319 -8.38 7.94 -7.67
C ILE A 319 -8.20 8.89 -6.48
N LEU A 320 -8.26 8.38 -5.25
CA LEU A 320 -8.05 9.21 -4.05
C LEU A 320 -6.63 9.78 -4.00
N GLY A 321 -5.63 9.03 -4.47
CA GLY A 321 -4.25 9.49 -4.64
C GLY A 321 -4.18 10.67 -5.60
N ALA A 322 -4.78 10.54 -6.79
CA ALA A 322 -4.82 11.63 -7.76
C ALA A 322 -5.49 12.89 -7.18
N ILE A 323 -6.61 12.76 -6.46
CA ILE A 323 -7.31 13.89 -5.83
C ILE A 323 -6.43 14.57 -4.77
N MET A 324 -5.88 13.79 -3.84
CA MET A 324 -5.10 14.31 -2.71
C MET A 324 -3.80 14.97 -3.19
N PHE A 325 -3.09 14.37 -4.14
CA PHE A 325 -1.87 14.97 -4.69
C PHE A 325 -2.15 16.18 -5.58
N THR A 326 -3.30 16.23 -6.25
CA THR A 326 -3.72 17.45 -6.97
C THR A 326 -3.98 18.59 -6.00
N ALA A 327 -4.68 18.32 -4.90
CA ALA A 327 -4.94 19.32 -3.86
C ALA A 327 -3.63 19.80 -3.21
N ALA A 328 -2.71 18.88 -2.89
CA ALA A 328 -1.40 19.22 -2.35
C ALA A 328 -0.57 20.06 -3.34
N ALA A 329 -0.51 19.70 -4.62
CA ALA A 329 0.20 20.47 -5.65
C ALA A 329 -0.37 21.89 -5.81
N ALA A 330 -1.70 22.03 -5.85
CA ALA A 330 -2.35 23.33 -5.96
C ALA A 330 -2.00 24.25 -4.78
N VAL A 331 -2.02 23.71 -3.55
CA VAL A 331 -1.66 24.44 -2.34
C VAL A 331 -0.18 24.80 -2.33
N ILE A 332 0.72 23.88 -2.72
CA ILE A 332 2.16 24.15 -2.81
C ILE A 332 2.45 25.29 -3.79
N PHE A 333 1.83 25.29 -4.98
CA PHE A 333 2.05 26.36 -5.96
C PHE A 333 1.47 27.70 -5.51
N TYR A 334 0.31 27.69 -4.85
CA TYR A 334 -0.28 28.89 -4.27
C TYR A 334 0.62 29.50 -3.19
N ASP A 335 1.08 28.68 -2.24
CA ASP A 335 1.97 29.11 -1.15
C ASP A 335 3.34 29.54 -1.68
N TRP A 336 3.90 28.81 -2.64
CA TRP A 336 5.14 29.19 -3.29
C TRP A 336 5.02 30.57 -3.95
N HIS A 337 3.98 30.79 -4.77
CA HIS A 337 3.77 32.05 -5.47
C HIS A 337 3.59 33.21 -4.49
N LYS A 338 2.69 33.05 -3.51
CA LYS A 338 2.39 34.09 -2.52
C LYS A 338 3.62 34.44 -1.68
N SER A 339 4.31 33.44 -1.14
CA SER A 339 5.46 33.66 -0.26
C SER A 339 6.69 34.17 -1.00
N TYR A 340 6.89 33.78 -2.26
CA TYR A 340 8.03 34.24 -3.07
C TYR A 340 7.99 35.75 -3.32
N TYR A 341 6.82 36.29 -3.67
CA TYR A 341 6.66 37.72 -3.94
C TYR A 341 6.44 38.57 -2.69
N ALA A 342 6.01 37.97 -1.57
CA ALA A 342 5.87 38.67 -0.29
C ALA A 342 7.23 38.96 0.38
N ASN A 343 8.26 38.15 0.11
CA ASN A 343 9.55 38.25 0.77
C ASN A 343 10.53 39.17 0.03
N LEU A 344 11.09 40.15 0.74
CA LEU A 344 12.07 41.10 0.22
C LEU A 344 13.43 40.46 -0.15
N ARG A 345 13.78 39.31 0.46
CA ARG A 345 15.01 38.54 0.19
C ARG A 345 14.73 37.03 0.24
N PRO A 346 14.08 36.47 -0.79
CA PRO A 346 13.74 35.05 -0.80
C PRO A 346 15.00 34.19 -0.90
N ASN A 347 15.12 33.17 -0.04
CA ASN A 347 16.15 32.16 -0.21
C ASN A 347 15.81 31.29 -1.42
N LYS A 348 16.47 31.55 -2.54
CA LYS A 348 16.22 30.88 -3.82
C LYS A 348 16.25 29.34 -3.69
N GLN A 349 17.22 28.79 -2.97
CA GLN A 349 17.35 27.34 -2.80
C GLN A 349 16.11 26.73 -2.13
N THR A 350 15.58 27.38 -1.11
CA THR A 350 14.41 26.89 -0.37
C THR A 350 13.14 26.92 -1.23
N TYR A 351 12.96 27.98 -2.02
CA TYR A 351 11.83 28.09 -2.94
C TYR A 351 11.93 27.12 -4.12
N ASP A 352 13.14 26.87 -4.63
CA ASP A 352 13.40 25.90 -5.70
C ASP A 352 13.08 24.47 -5.23
N LEU A 353 13.38 24.13 -3.97
CA LEU A 353 12.99 22.85 -3.37
C LEU A 353 11.47 22.73 -3.19
N LEU A 354 10.80 23.78 -2.73
CA LEU A 354 9.34 23.80 -2.55
C LEU A 354 8.60 23.60 -3.89
N ILE A 355 8.98 24.36 -4.93
CA ILE A 355 8.35 24.20 -6.25
C ILE A 355 8.68 22.84 -6.87
N SER A 356 9.89 22.32 -6.65
CA SER A 356 10.26 20.97 -7.11
C SER A 356 9.36 19.91 -6.48
N SER A 357 9.09 19.98 -5.17
CA SER A 357 8.12 19.10 -4.50
C SER A 357 6.73 19.18 -5.16
N GLY A 358 6.24 20.39 -5.44
CA GLY A 358 4.98 20.61 -6.16
C GLY A 358 4.95 19.97 -7.56
N VAL A 359 6.05 20.07 -8.31
CA VAL A 359 6.19 19.41 -9.62
C VAL A 359 6.15 17.88 -9.48
N PHE A 360 6.88 17.31 -8.52
CA PHE A 360 6.81 15.87 -8.25
C PHE A 360 5.42 15.41 -7.83
N ALA A 361 4.66 16.22 -7.09
CA ALA A 361 3.25 15.91 -6.80
C ALA A 361 2.41 15.83 -8.09
N VAL A 362 2.56 16.78 -9.01
CA VAL A 362 1.86 16.74 -10.31
C VAL A 362 2.25 15.50 -11.13
N ILE A 363 3.54 15.14 -11.15
CA ILE A 363 4.00 13.90 -11.80
C ILE A 363 3.33 12.70 -11.16
N ASN A 364 3.23 12.66 -9.82
CA ASN A 364 2.58 11.56 -9.13
C ASN A 364 1.08 11.46 -9.45
N VAL A 365 0.39 12.59 -9.63
CA VAL A 365 -1.01 12.61 -10.11
C VAL A 365 -1.13 11.90 -11.45
N LEU A 366 -0.22 12.16 -12.39
CA LEU A 366 -0.23 11.49 -13.69
C LEU A 366 -0.03 9.98 -13.54
N VAL A 367 0.89 9.56 -12.68
CA VAL A 367 1.13 8.13 -12.41
C VAL A 367 -0.12 7.48 -11.81
N PHE A 368 -0.77 8.11 -10.84
CA PHE A 368 -2.02 7.61 -10.26
C PHE A 368 -3.15 7.49 -11.28
N ILE A 369 -3.30 8.47 -12.18
CA ILE A 369 -4.30 8.44 -13.26
C ILE A 369 -3.99 7.29 -14.22
N ILE A 370 -2.73 7.15 -14.65
CA ILE A 370 -2.29 6.04 -15.51
C ILE A 370 -2.59 4.69 -14.84
N HIS A 371 -2.30 4.56 -13.55
CA HIS A 371 -2.62 3.35 -12.79
C HIS A 371 -4.13 3.07 -12.75
N ALA A 372 -4.95 4.08 -12.47
CA ALA A 372 -6.40 3.94 -12.46
C ALA A 372 -6.94 3.49 -13.83
N VAL A 373 -6.48 4.13 -14.92
CA VAL A 373 -6.88 3.80 -16.29
C VAL A 373 -6.46 2.38 -16.68
N LEU A 374 -5.22 1.98 -16.40
CA LEU A 374 -4.74 0.63 -16.72
C LEU A 374 -5.47 -0.45 -15.90
N THR A 375 -5.82 -0.14 -14.65
CA THR A 375 -6.60 -1.03 -13.79
C THR A 375 -8.02 -1.21 -14.34
N PHE A 376 -8.63 -0.14 -14.81
CA PHE A 376 -9.95 -0.18 -15.46
C PHE A 376 -9.92 -0.96 -16.78
N ARG A 377 -8.94 -0.72 -17.65
CA ARG A 377 -8.82 -1.44 -18.93
C ARG A 377 -8.63 -2.94 -18.76
N LYS A 378 -7.88 -3.37 -17.74
CA LYS A 378 -7.69 -4.80 -17.46
C LYS A 378 -8.99 -5.50 -17.09
N GLU A 379 -9.95 -4.84 -16.45
CA GLU A 379 -11.27 -5.41 -16.22
C GLU A 379 -12.05 -5.59 -17.53
N ALA A 380 -11.94 -4.64 -18.46
CA ALA A 380 -12.59 -4.75 -19.76
C ALA A 380 -12.02 -5.87 -20.65
N ASP A 381 -10.83 -6.39 -20.31
CA ASP A 381 -10.18 -7.51 -20.99
C ASP A 381 -10.47 -8.89 -20.33
N TYR A 382 -11.25 -8.92 -19.23
CA TYR A 382 -11.85 -10.14 -18.67
C TYR A 382 -13.23 -10.38 -19.29
#